data_AF-A0A7J4SBH6-F1
#
_entry.id   AF-A0A7J4SBH6-F1
#
_cell.length_a   1.000
_cell.length_b   1.000
_cell.length_c   1.000
_cell.angle_alpha   90.00
_cell.angle_beta   90.00
_cell.angle_gamma   90.00
#
_symmetry.space_group_name_H-M   'P 1'
#
loop_
_entity.id
_entity.type
_entity.pdbx_description
1 polymer ?
#
loop_
_entity_poly.entity_id
_entity_poly.type
_entity_poly.pdbx_seq_one_letter_code
_entity_poly.pdbx_strand_id
1 'polypeptide(L)'
;MRIGIVVNPDAGLGGRLGFKGSDGRAKEARDAGAQDRAGPRINQCLTKFFKLLNSSLNRSDVLPELYAWEGRMGGDWIPNDYHIVGTSPPTTSANDTT
;
A
#
# COMPACT_ATOMS: atom_id res chain seq x y z
N MET A 1 -2.67 20.05 1.52
CA MET A 1 -1.54 19.21 1.05
C MET A 1 -2.13 17.97 0.39
N ARG A 2 -1.58 17.50 -0.73
CA ARG A 2 -2.08 16.30 -1.43
C ARG A 2 -1.01 15.21 -1.41
N ILE A 3 -1.39 13.98 -1.10
CA ILE A 3 -0.49 12.83 -1.06
C ILE A 3 -1.07 11.71 -1.94
N GLY A 4 -0.32 11.30 -2.95
CA GLY A 4 -0.61 10.10 -3.73
C GLY A 4 -0.06 8.86 -3.03
N ILE A 5 -0.87 7.82 -2.91
CA ILE A 5 -0.49 6.52 -2.34
C ILE A 5 -0.59 5.47 -3.43
N VAL A 6 0.53 4.81 -3.70
CA VAL A 6 0.64 3.65 -4.58
C VAL A 6 1.34 2.54 -3.82
N VAL A 7 0.74 1.37 -3.83
CA VAL A 7 1.24 0.16 -3.18
C VAL A 7 1.44 -0.89 -4.27
N ASN A 8 2.64 -1.46 -4.34
CA ASN A 8 2.85 -2.68 -5.12
C ASN A 8 2.41 -3.88 -4.26
N PRO A 9 1.29 -4.57 -4.57
CA PRO A 9 0.81 -5.67 -3.75
C PRO A 9 1.77 -6.86 -3.71
N ASP A 10 2.60 -7.02 -4.74
CA ASP A 10 3.50 -8.16 -4.89
C ASP A 10 4.88 -7.94 -4.26
N ALA A 11 5.16 -6.71 -3.81
CA ALA A 11 6.42 -6.37 -3.18
C ALA A 11 6.62 -7.13 -1.85
N GLY A 12 7.73 -7.85 -1.78
CA GLY A 12 8.14 -8.58 -0.58
C GLY A 12 7.53 -9.98 -0.41
N LEU A 13 6.77 -10.49 -1.39
CA LEU A 13 6.22 -11.85 -1.35
C LEU A 13 7.29 -12.95 -1.47
N GLY A 14 8.26 -12.79 -2.37
CA GLY A 14 9.20 -13.87 -2.69
C GLY A 14 10.20 -14.23 -1.58
N GLY A 15 10.58 -13.27 -0.73
CA GLY A 15 11.71 -13.42 0.19
C GLY A 15 11.57 -14.51 1.25
N ARG A 16 10.34 -14.86 1.68
CA ARG A 16 10.11 -15.89 2.72
C ARG A 16 10.18 -17.32 2.17
N LEU A 17 9.94 -17.48 0.87
CA LEU A 17 9.89 -18.77 0.18
C LEU A 17 11.20 -19.06 -0.58
N GLY A 18 12.22 -18.21 -0.44
CA GLY A 18 13.47 -18.32 -1.21
C GLY A 18 13.31 -17.93 -2.69
N PHE A 19 12.16 -17.38 -3.08
CA PHE A 19 11.99 -16.78 -4.40
C PHE A 19 12.69 -15.42 -4.40
N LYS A 20 13.88 -15.38 -5.00
CA LYS A 20 14.60 -14.12 -5.20
C LYS A 20 13.80 -13.27 -6.20
N GLY A 21 13.02 -12.33 -5.68
CA GLY A 21 12.03 -11.58 -6.46
C GLY A 21 10.74 -12.38 -6.67
N SER A 22 9.59 -11.79 -6.39
CA SER A 22 8.27 -12.34 -6.74
C SER A 22 7.85 -12.01 -8.17
N ASP A 23 8.72 -11.37 -8.96
CA ASP A 23 8.44 -10.95 -10.32
C ASP A 23 8.04 -12.16 -11.17
N GLY A 24 6.78 -12.16 -11.63
CA GLY A 24 6.17 -13.28 -12.36
C GLY A 24 5.71 -14.49 -11.53
N ARG A 25 6.02 -14.53 -10.22
CA ARG A 25 5.70 -15.67 -9.32
C ARG A 25 4.82 -15.30 -8.14
N ALA A 26 4.19 -14.13 -8.17
CA ALA A 26 3.34 -13.66 -7.07
C ALA A 26 2.16 -14.60 -6.78
N LYS A 27 1.60 -15.24 -7.82
CA LYS A 27 0.56 -16.26 -7.66
C LYS A 27 1.11 -17.50 -6.95
N GLU A 28 2.20 -18.08 -7.44
CA GLU A 28 2.86 -19.24 -6.82
C GLU A 28 3.27 -18.97 -5.37
N ALA A 29 3.76 -17.75 -5.09
CA ALA A 29 4.12 -17.35 -3.74
C ALA A 29 2.90 -17.36 -2.81
N ARG A 30 1.75 -16.83 -3.25
CA ARG A 30 0.50 -16.83 -2.47
C ARG A 30 -0.06 -18.24 -2.30
N ASP A 31 -0.03 -19.06 -3.35
CA ASP A 31 -0.45 -20.48 -3.29
C ASP A 31 0.43 -21.27 -2.31
N ALA A 32 1.71 -20.91 -2.18
CA ALA A 32 2.64 -21.44 -1.18
C ALA A 32 2.51 -20.77 0.22
N GLY A 33 1.47 -19.94 0.44
CA GLY A 33 1.15 -19.34 1.73
C GLY A 33 1.82 -17.99 2.02
N ALA A 34 2.45 -17.35 1.04
CA ALA A 34 2.94 -15.98 1.21
C ALA A 34 1.76 -15.00 1.36
N GLN A 35 1.87 -14.11 2.35
CA GLN A 35 0.91 -13.04 2.60
C GLN A 35 1.47 -11.71 2.13
N ASP A 36 0.59 -10.80 1.73
CA ASP A 36 0.95 -9.44 1.33
C ASP A 36 1.73 -8.74 2.44
N ARG A 37 2.82 -8.05 2.07
CA ARG A 37 3.67 -7.32 3.03
C ARG A 37 3.63 -5.83 2.84
N ALA A 38 3.59 -5.36 1.60
CA ALA A 38 3.56 -3.93 1.30
C ALA A 38 2.29 -3.27 1.84
N GLY A 39 1.14 -3.88 1.58
CA GLY A 39 -0.16 -3.41 2.05
C GLY A 39 -0.25 -3.20 3.57
N PRO A 40 -0.03 -4.25 4.39
CA PRO A 40 -0.06 -4.11 5.85
C PRO A 40 0.94 -3.09 6.39
N ARG A 41 2.10 -2.91 5.73
CA ARG A 41 3.09 -1.88 6.12
C ARG A 41 2.58 -0.47 5.84
N ILE A 42 1.90 -0.25 4.72
CA ILE A 42 1.30 1.05 4.39
C ILE A 42 0.18 1.38 5.38
N ASN A 43 -0.67 0.41 5.71
CA ASN A 43 -1.68 0.59 6.75
C ASN A 43 -1.06 1.01 8.10
N GLN A 44 0.00 0.32 8.53
CA GLN A 44 0.72 0.68 9.76
C GLN A 44 1.35 2.08 9.69
N CYS A 45 1.91 2.45 8.55
CA CYS A 45 2.49 3.77 8.31
C CYS A 45 1.43 4.86 8.44
N LEU A 46 0.32 4.73 7.70
CA LEU A 46 -0.78 5.70 7.70
C LEU A 46 -1.45 5.81 9.07
N THR A 47 -1.65 4.68 9.76
CA THR A 47 -2.17 4.68 11.14
C THR A 47 -1.29 5.52 12.07
N LYS A 48 0.03 5.38 11.99
CA LYS A 48 0.96 6.20 12.79
C LYS A 48 0.96 7.65 12.33
N PHE A 49 0.92 7.89 11.03
CA PHE A 49 0.88 9.23 10.45
C PHE A 49 -0.35 10.00 10.94
N PHE A 50 -1.55 9.41 10.89
CA PHE A 50 -2.77 10.03 11.41
C PHE A 50 -2.72 10.27 12.91
N LYS A 51 -2.10 9.38 13.71
CA LYS A 51 -1.87 9.64 15.13
C LYS A 51 -1.01 10.89 15.36
N LEU A 52 0.00 11.12 14.51
CA LEU A 52 0.83 12.33 14.59
C LEU A 52 0.07 13.58 14.15
N LEU A 53 -0.74 13.48 13.09
CA LEU A 53 -1.60 14.58 12.61
C LEU A 53 -2.62 15.02 13.67
N ASN A 54 -3.15 14.08 14.45
CA ASN A 54 -4.10 14.36 15.54
C ASN A 54 -3.43 14.77 16.86
N SER A 55 -2.11 14.94 16.87
CA SER A 55 -1.34 15.32 18.06
C SER A 55 -0.86 16.78 17.98
N SER A 56 -0.28 17.27 19.08
CA SER A 56 0.35 18.61 19.14
C SER A 56 1.54 18.81 18.19
N LEU A 57 1.99 17.75 17.51
CA LEU A 57 3.03 17.84 16.48
C LEU A 57 2.49 18.47 15.18
N ASN A 58 1.19 18.45 14.94
CA ASN A 58 0.57 19.13 13.80
C ASN A 58 0.35 20.63 14.07
N ARG A 59 1.45 21.36 14.29
CA ARG A 59 1.41 22.79 14.67
C ARG A 59 0.80 23.71 13.60
N SER A 60 0.76 23.23 12.37
CA SER A 60 0.27 23.98 11.21
C SER A 60 -1.16 23.59 10.82
N ASP A 61 -1.82 22.76 11.64
CA ASP A 61 -3.19 22.26 11.42
C ASP A 61 -3.43 21.71 10.01
N VAL A 62 -2.46 20.92 9.52
CA VAL A 62 -2.52 20.36 8.17
C VAL A 62 -3.43 19.15 8.16
N LEU A 63 -4.41 19.18 7.26
CA LEU A 63 -5.24 18.04 6.90
C LEU A 63 -4.88 17.61 5.47
N PRO A 64 -4.09 16.53 5.28
CA PRO A 64 -3.74 16.06 3.95
C PRO A 64 -4.92 15.36 3.27
N GLU A 65 -5.11 15.66 2.00
CA GLU A 65 -5.97 14.90 1.10
C GLU A 65 -5.18 13.71 0.55
N LEU A 66 -5.69 12.48 0.76
CA LEU A 66 -5.09 11.27 0.22
C LEU A 66 -5.73 10.91 -1.12
N TYR A 67 -4.91 10.49 -2.08
CA TYR A 67 -5.34 10.03 -3.39
C TYR A 67 -4.77 8.64 -3.64
N ALA A 68 -5.60 7.67 -4.00
CA ALA A 68 -5.16 6.30 -4.20
C ALA A 68 -6.04 5.56 -5.21
N TRP A 69 -5.53 4.44 -5.70
CA TRP A 69 -6.35 3.49 -6.43
C TRP A 69 -7.22 2.71 -5.44
N GLU A 70 -8.48 2.47 -5.79
CA GLU A 70 -9.34 1.54 -5.07
C GLU A 70 -8.77 0.12 -5.18
N GLY A 71 -8.80 -0.67 -4.10
CA GLY A 71 -8.25 -2.03 -4.07
C GLY A 71 -6.81 -2.11 -3.56
N ARG A 72 -6.15 -3.24 -3.87
CA ARG A 72 -4.87 -3.67 -3.26
C ARG A 72 -3.68 -2.76 -3.56
N MET A 73 -3.75 -1.93 -4.60
CA MET A 73 -2.71 -0.93 -4.89
C MET A 73 -2.81 0.34 -4.05
N GLY A 74 -3.78 0.43 -3.13
CA GLY A 74 -3.88 1.58 -2.23
C GLY A 74 -5.04 1.45 -1.25
N GLY A 75 -6.25 1.63 -1.76
CA GLY A 75 -7.48 1.82 -0.99
C GLY A 75 -7.73 0.77 0.10
N ASP A 76 -7.43 -0.50 -0.15
CA ASP A 76 -7.61 -1.58 0.84
C ASP A 76 -6.78 -1.38 2.13
N TRP A 77 -5.75 -0.53 2.07
CA TRP A 77 -4.79 -0.33 3.15
C TRP A 77 -4.96 1.03 3.85
N ILE A 78 -5.79 1.93 3.35
CA ILE A 78 -5.97 3.27 3.89
C ILE A 78 -7.08 3.25 4.96
N PRO A 79 -6.79 3.60 6.22
CA PRO A 79 -7.77 3.50 7.31
C PRO A 79 -8.78 4.66 7.37
N ASN A 80 -8.56 5.72 6.59
CA ASN A 80 -9.34 6.96 6.59
C ASN A 80 -9.84 7.28 5.17
N ASP A 81 -10.65 8.33 5.04
CA ASP A 81 -11.14 8.80 3.75
C ASP A 81 -10.00 9.14 2.78
N TYR A 82 -10.22 8.81 1.50
CA TYR A 82 -9.32 9.09 0.40
C TYR A 82 -10.10 9.30 -0.89
N HIS A 83 -9.47 9.98 -1.84
CA HIS A 83 -9.99 10.17 -3.19
C HIS A 83 -9.54 9.02 -4.08
N ILE A 84 -10.49 8.41 -4.78
CA ILE A 84 -10.23 7.35 -5.75
C ILE A 84 -9.79 7.99 -7.07
N VAL A 85 -8.63 7.56 -7.58
CA VAL A 85 -8.09 8.01 -8.88
C VAL A 85 -8.04 6.92 -9.95
N GLY A 86 -8.42 5.68 -9.58
CA GLY A 86 -8.43 4.50 -10.44
C GLY A 86 -8.80 3.25 -9.65
N THR A 87 -8.89 2.11 -10.33
CA THR A 87 -9.22 0.81 -9.70
C THR A 87 -8.07 -0.18 -9.94
N SER A 88 -7.63 -0.85 -8.87
CA SER A 88 -6.56 -1.84 -8.91
C SER A 88 -6.88 -2.93 -9.94
N PRO A 89 -5.93 -3.27 -10.84
CA PRO A 89 -6.12 -4.41 -11.72
C PRO A 89 -6.08 -5.71 -10.91
N PRO A 90 -6.68 -6.80 -11.41
CA PRO A 90 -6.70 -8.09 -10.71
C PRO A 90 -5.31 -8.71 -10.55
N THR A 91 -4.37 -8.34 -11.43
CA THR A 91 -2.97 -8.75 -11.41
C THR A 91 -2.09 -7.52 -11.52
N THR A 92 -1.00 -7.52 -10.75
CA THR A 92 -0.02 -6.43 -10.71
C THR A 92 1.38 -6.95 -10.99
N SER A 93 2.29 -6.03 -11.25
CA SER A 93 3.71 -6.25 -11.46
C SER A 93 4.51 -5.07 -10.91
N ALA A 94 5.84 -5.19 -10.85
CA ALA A 94 6.69 -4.08 -10.46
C ALA A 94 6.53 -2.83 -11.35
N ASN A 95 6.26 -3.02 -12.64
CA ASN A 95 6.12 -1.94 -13.62
C ASN A 95 4.86 -1.08 -13.38
N ASP A 96 3.87 -1.59 -12.65
CA ASP A 96 2.64 -0.83 -12.32
C ASP A 96 2.88 0.20 -11.20
N THR A 97 4.10 0.24 -10.65
CA THR A 97 4.49 1.11 -9.53
C THR A 97 5.76 1.92 -9.79
N THR A 98 6.28 1.88 -11.03
CA THR A 98 7.45 2.67 -11.48
C THR A 98 7.06 3.97 -12.16
#